data_AF-A0A8T8LW07-F1
#
_entry.id   AF-A0A8T8LW07-F1
#
_cell.length_a   1.000
_cell.length_b   1.000
_cell.length_c   1.000
_cell.angle_alpha   90.00
_cell.angle_beta   90.00
_cell.angle_gamma   90.00
#
_symmetry.space_group_name_H-M   'P 1'
#
loop_
_entity.id
_entity.type
_entity.pdbx_description
1 polymer ?
#
loop_
_entity_poly.entity_id
_entity_poly.type
_entity_poly.pdbx_seq_one_letter_code
_entity_poly.pdbx_strand_id
1 'polypeptide(L)'
;MTEVEAGRGYVYTDLSDPEAEEMLVKAQTVSSIIRLIEEKGLSLGDAARLACVPQVQLSKLLIGRFQTNALIDLEAMLQALEEINLPEFDWLPPKVRQQLEIL
;
A
#
# COMPACT_ATOMS: atom_id res chain seq x y z
N MET A 1 -36.15 -26.71 10.49
CA MET A 1 -34.72 -27.03 10.62
C MET A 1 -33.98 -25.90 9.94
N THR A 2 -33.30 -25.06 10.71
CA THR A 2 -32.43 -24.01 10.16
C THR A 2 -31.12 -24.67 9.76
N GLU A 3 -30.93 -24.80 8.45
CA GLU A 3 -29.68 -25.25 7.86
C GLU A 3 -28.69 -24.09 7.97
N VAL A 4 -27.62 -24.29 8.74
CA VAL A 4 -26.56 -23.30 8.93
C VAL A 4 -25.36 -23.80 8.12
N GLU A 5 -25.10 -23.16 7.00
CA GLU A 5 -23.92 -23.46 6.19
C GLU A 5 -22.67 -22.84 6.84
N ALA A 6 -21.63 -23.66 6.99
CA ALA A 6 -20.37 -23.24 7.56
C ALA A 6 -19.71 -22.21 6.62
N GLY A 7 -19.55 -20.98 7.11
CA GLY A 7 -18.88 -19.90 6.40
C GLY A 7 -17.47 -20.29 5.98
N ARG A 8 -17.31 -20.62 4.71
CA ARG A 8 -16.00 -20.72 4.07
C ARG A 8 -15.59 -19.30 3.75
N GLY A 9 -14.50 -18.83 4.35
CA GLY A 9 -14.00 -17.48 4.17
C GLY A 9 -13.93 -17.10 2.69
N TYR A 10 -14.16 -15.81 2.43
CA TYR A 10 -14.38 -15.13 1.14
C TYR A 10 -15.85 -14.90 0.78
N VAL A 11 -16.34 -13.73 1.19
CA VAL A 11 -17.66 -13.16 0.86
C VAL A 11 -17.83 -12.86 -0.65
N TYR A 12 -16.74 -12.90 -1.43
CA TYR A 12 -16.67 -12.31 -2.77
C TYR A 12 -16.73 -13.31 -3.93
N THR A 13 -16.87 -14.61 -3.67
CA THR A 13 -16.83 -15.62 -4.77
C THR A 13 -18.19 -15.82 -5.46
N ASP A 14 -19.30 -15.34 -4.90
CA ASP A 14 -20.66 -15.51 -5.45
C ASP A 14 -21.15 -14.38 -6.37
N LEU A 15 -20.37 -13.32 -6.54
CA LEU A 15 -20.76 -12.17 -7.35
C LEU A 15 -19.94 -12.17 -8.64
N SER A 16 -20.53 -12.70 -9.71
CA SER A 16 -20.15 -12.42 -11.10
C SER A 16 -20.44 -10.95 -11.45
N ASP A 17 -19.85 -10.05 -10.67
CA ASP A 17 -20.10 -8.61 -10.63
C ASP A 17 -18.76 -7.93 -10.93
N PRO A 18 -18.58 -7.28 -12.09
CA PRO A 18 -17.34 -6.60 -12.46
C PRO A 18 -16.81 -5.67 -11.36
N GLU A 19 -17.72 -5.08 -10.58
CA GLU A 19 -17.43 -4.25 -9.43
C GLU A 19 -16.73 -5.02 -8.28
N ALA A 20 -17.03 -6.31 -8.12
CA ALA A 20 -16.38 -7.17 -7.13
C ALA A 20 -14.94 -7.54 -7.53
N GLU A 21 -14.70 -7.79 -8.81
CA GLU A 21 -13.36 -8.05 -9.35
C GLU A 21 -12.48 -6.79 -9.23
N GLU A 22 -13.01 -5.62 -9.61
CA GLU A 22 -12.29 -4.35 -9.45
C GLU A 22 -11.96 -4.07 -7.97
N MET A 23 -12.91 -4.33 -7.06
CA MET A 23 -12.68 -4.12 -5.63
C MET A 23 -11.59 -5.04 -5.07
N LEU A 24 -11.52 -6.29 -5.53
CA LEU A 24 -10.46 -7.22 -5.17
C LEU A 24 -9.09 -6.71 -5.64
N VAL A 25 -9.00 -6.26 -6.90
CA VAL A 25 -7.75 -5.73 -7.46
C VAL A 25 -7.32 -4.50 -6.66
N LYS A 26 -8.23 -3.56 -6.37
CA LYS A 26 -7.93 -2.39 -5.52
C LYS A 26 -7.42 -2.78 -4.14
N ALA A 27 -8.06 -3.75 -3.49
CA ALA A 27 -7.64 -4.22 -2.17
C ALA A 27 -6.24 -4.85 -2.19
N GLN A 28 -5.92 -5.62 -3.22
CA GLN A 28 -4.59 -6.20 -3.42
C GLN A 28 -3.53 -5.12 -3.66
N THR A 29 -3.82 -4.13 -4.51
CA THR A 29 -2.91 -3.00 -4.77
C THR A 29 -2.65 -2.20 -3.50
N VAL A 30 -3.68 -1.90 -2.71
CA VAL A 30 -3.53 -1.22 -1.42
C VAL A 30 -2.71 -2.04 -0.43
N SER A 31 -2.91 -3.36 -0.37
CA SER A 31 -2.11 -4.24 0.47
C SER A 31 -0.62 -4.20 0.10
N SER A 32 -0.30 -4.13 -1.20
CA SER A 32 1.07 -3.99 -1.68
C SER A 32 1.68 -2.64 -1.30
N ILE A 33 0.92 -1.55 -1.42
CA ILE A 33 1.34 -0.21 -0.97
C ILE A 33 1.67 -0.21 0.52
N ILE A 34 0.80 -0.76 1.37
CA ILE A 34 1.00 -0.85 2.82
C ILE A 34 2.29 -1.61 3.12
N ARG A 35 2.43 -2.82 2.56
CA ARG A 35 3.60 -3.67 2.76
C ARG A 35 4.89 -2.95 2.37
N LEU A 36 4.89 -2.25 1.25
CA LEU A 36 6.08 -1.59 0.74
C LEU A 36 6.45 -0.34 1.56
N ILE A 37 5.46 0.40 2.07
CA ILE A 37 5.69 1.49 3.04
C ILE A 37 6.35 0.94 4.31
N GLU A 38 5.86 -0.19 4.83
CA GLU A 38 6.40 -0.85 6.03
C GLU A 38 7.81 -1.40 5.78
N GLU A 39 8.03 -2.12 4.69
CA GLU A 39 9.33 -2.69 4.30
C GLU A 39 10.41 -1.62 4.11
N LYS A 40 10.03 -0.44 3.58
CA LYS A 40 10.94 0.69 3.39
C LYS A 40 11.04 1.61 4.62
N GLY A 41 10.30 1.34 5.69
CA GLY A 41 10.28 2.17 6.90
C GLY A 41 9.83 3.61 6.66
N LEU A 42 9.02 3.86 5.63
CA LEU A 42 8.60 5.21 5.25
C LEU A 42 7.61 5.78 6.26
N SER A 43 7.81 7.03 6.67
CA SER A 43 6.75 7.74 7.39
C SER A 43 5.57 7.99 6.47
N LEU A 44 4.37 8.13 7.03
CA LEU A 44 3.18 8.49 6.26
C LEU A 44 3.38 9.75 5.41
N GLY A 45 4.13 10.73 5.93
CA GLY A 45 4.43 11.96 5.22
C GLY A 45 5.39 11.75 4.05
N ASP A 46 6.39 10.88 4.20
CA ASP A 46 7.35 10.59 3.13
C ASP A 46 6.68 9.80 2.02
N ALA A 47 5.94 8.75 2.38
CA ALA A 47 5.17 7.93 1.44
C ALA A 47 4.16 8.79 0.65
N ALA A 48 3.45 9.72 1.30
CA ALA A 48 2.51 10.60 0.62
C ALA A 48 3.22 11.55 -0.38
N ARG A 49 4.39 12.09 -0.01
CA ARG A 49 5.18 12.95 -0.91
C ARG A 49 5.71 12.16 -2.11
N LEU A 50 6.18 10.94 -1.90
CA LEU A 50 6.71 10.08 -2.95
C LEU A 50 5.63 9.64 -3.93
N ALA A 51 4.46 9.26 -3.41
CA ALA A 51 3.30 8.91 -4.21
C ALA A 51 2.56 10.14 -4.77
N CYS A 52 3.09 11.36 -4.61
CA CYS A 52 2.50 12.62 -5.08
C CYS A 52 1.03 12.83 -4.67
N VAL A 53 0.65 12.41 -3.46
CA VAL A 53 -0.73 12.47 -2.96
C VAL A 53 -0.82 13.21 -1.62
N PRO A 54 -1.98 13.79 -1.27
CA PRO A 54 -2.19 14.36 0.05
C PRO A 54 -2.01 13.31 1.16
N GLN A 55 -1.33 13.66 2.24
CA GLN A 55 -1.13 12.77 3.39
C GLN A 55 -2.46 12.23 3.97
N VAL A 56 -3.51 13.05 3.95
CA VAL A 56 -4.86 12.67 4.40
C VAL A 56 -5.49 11.61 3.48
N GLN A 57 -5.22 11.66 2.17
CA GLN A 57 -5.68 10.63 1.24
C GLN A 57 -4.98 9.31 1.53
N LEU A 58 -3.65 9.34 1.67
CA LEU A 58 -2.89 8.14 2.00
C LEU A 58 -3.34 7.55 3.35
N SER A 59 -3.55 8.38 4.37
CA SER A 59 -4.07 7.91 5.67
C SER A 59 -5.39 7.15 5.54
N LYS A 60 -6.34 7.65 4.73
CA LYS A 60 -7.62 6.98 4.48
C LYS A 60 -7.42 5.63 3.78
N LEU A 61 -6.54 5.59 2.79
CA LEU A 61 -6.20 4.38 2.05
C LEU A 61 -5.65 3.29 2.99
N LEU A 62 -4.71 3.63 3.89
CA LEU A 62 -4.09 2.68 4.82
C LEU A 62 -5.06 2.09 5.86
N ILE A 63 -6.18 2.77 6.14
CA ILE A 63 -7.25 2.26 7.03
C ILE A 63 -8.40 1.60 6.27
N GLY A 64 -8.19 1.25 5.00
CA GLY A 64 -9.16 0.52 4.18
C GLY A 64 -10.24 1.40 3.52
N ARG A 65 -10.07 2.73 3.47
CA ARG A 65 -10.98 3.66 2.78
C ARG A 65 -10.49 4.01 1.38
N PHE A 66 -10.40 3.01 0.51
CA PHE A 66 -9.90 3.13 -0.86
C PHE A 66 -10.99 2.92 -1.94
N GLN A 67 -12.23 2.62 -1.55
CA GLN A 67 -13.30 2.21 -2.49
C GLN A 67 -13.57 3.26 -3.58
N THR A 68 -13.48 4.54 -3.22
CA THR A 68 -13.71 5.67 -4.14
C THR A 68 -12.48 6.08 -4.95
N ASN A 69 -11.34 5.42 -4.75
CA ASN A 69 -10.12 5.74 -5.49
C ASN A 69 -10.19 4.98 -6.83
N ALA A 70 -9.74 5.62 -7.90
CA ALA A 70 -9.63 4.93 -9.17
C ALA A 70 -8.48 3.93 -9.09
N LEU A 71 -8.61 2.76 -9.74
CA LEU A 71 -7.56 1.75 -9.72
C LEU A 71 -6.23 2.30 -10.27
N ILE A 72 -6.30 3.09 -11.35
CA ILE A 72 -5.13 3.75 -11.96
C ILE A 72 -4.36 4.65 -10.98
N ASP A 73 -5.07 5.32 -10.06
CA ASP A 73 -4.42 6.15 -9.04
C ASP A 73 -3.66 5.28 -8.04
N LEU A 74 -4.21 4.13 -7.67
CA LEU A 74 -3.56 3.17 -6.76
C LEU A 74 -2.33 2.53 -7.41
N GLU A 75 -2.42 2.17 -8.68
CA GLU A 75 -1.30 1.63 -9.45
C GLU A 75 -0.17 2.67 -9.60
N ALA A 76 -0.51 3.93 -9.86
CA ALA A 76 0.46 5.01 -9.89
C ALA A 76 1.16 5.22 -8.53
N MET A 77 0.42 5.13 -7.42
CA MET A 77 1.01 5.18 -6.08
C MET A 77 1.96 4.00 -5.84
N LEU A 78 1.56 2.78 -6.21
CA LEU A 78 2.39 1.59 -6.07
C LEU A 78 3.70 1.73 -6.87
N GLN A 79 3.60 2.09 -8.15
CA GLN A 79 4.75 2.31 -9.03
C GLN A 79 5.71 3.36 -8.44
N ALA A 80 5.19 4.49 -7.99
CA ALA A 80 5.99 5.57 -7.41
C ALA A 80 6.77 5.13 -6.16
N LEU A 81 6.21 4.21 -5.38
CA LEU A 81 6.89 3.69 -4.20
C LEU A 81 7.87 2.54 -4.56
N GLU A 82 7.59 1.74 -5.58
CA GLU A 82 8.48 0.68 -6.10
C GLU A 82 9.77 1.23 -6.71
N GLU A 83 9.69 2.29 -7.51
CA GLU A 83 10.84 2.89 -8.21
C GLU A 83 11.92 3.47 -7.28
N ILE A 84 11.61 3.61 -6.00
CA ILE A 84 12.58 4.05 -4.99
C ILE A 84 13.54 2.92 -4.67
N ASN A 85 14.70 2.96 -5.30
CA ASN A 85 15.91 2.36 -4.74
C ASN A 85 16.38 3.32 -3.63
N LEU A 86 16.08 3.01 -2.37
CA LEU A 86 16.64 3.80 -1.26
C LEU A 86 18.17 3.74 -1.42
N PRO A 87 18.90 4.86 -1.57
CA PRO A 87 20.33 4.82 -1.34
C PRO A 87 20.45 4.32 0.09
N GLU A 88 21.14 3.19 0.27
CA GLU A 88 21.05 2.29 1.43
C GLU A 88 21.11 3.01 2.80
N PHE A 89 21.60 4.26 2.83
CA PHE A 89 21.84 5.03 4.03
C PHE A 89 21.43 6.51 3.98
N ASP A 90 20.59 6.97 3.03
CA ASP A 90 20.35 8.43 2.90
C ASP A 90 19.53 9.02 4.06
N TRP A 91 18.82 8.16 4.80
CA TRP A 91 18.12 8.49 6.04
C TRP A 91 19.04 8.39 7.29
N LEU A 92 20.27 7.91 7.15
CA LEU A 92 21.22 7.87 8.26
C LEU A 92 21.86 9.25 8.49
N PRO A 93 22.01 9.66 9.77
CA PRO A 93 22.78 10.86 10.10
C PRO A 93 24.18 10.81 9.46
N PRO A 94 24.75 11.93 8.99
CA PRO A 94 26.04 11.95 8.29
C PRO A 94 27.18 11.25 9.06
N LYS A 95 27.14 11.29 10.40
CA LYS A 95 28.11 10.63 11.27
C LYS A 95 28.04 9.09 11.20
N VAL A 96 26.85 8.53 10.99
CA VAL A 96 26.64 7.08 10.89
C VAL A 96 27.02 6.60 9.48
N ARG A 97 26.76 7.42 8.45
CA ARG A 97 27.21 7.14 7.07
C ARG A 97 28.73 7.04 6.97
N GLN A 98 29.46 8.01 7.51
CA GLN A 98 30.93 8.00 7.51
C GLN A 98 31.55 6.80 8.23
N GLN A 99 30.84 6.20 9.21
CA GLN A 99 31.34 5.01 9.92
C GLN A 99 31.22 3.73 9.10
N LEU A 100 30.25 3.65 8.18
CA LEU A 100 30.03 2.48 7.32
C LEU A 100 30.93 2.49 6.08
N GLU A 101 31.38 3.66 5.62
CA GLU A 101 32.29 3.81 4.47
C GLU A 101 33.76 3.44 4.78
N ILE A 102 34.10 3.17 6.06
CA ILE A 102 35.46 2.87 6.53
C ILE A 102 35.63 1.35 6.85
N LEU A 103 34.58 0.55 6.63
CA LEU A 103 34.57 -0.92 6.78
C LEU A 103 34.69 -1.60 5.41
#